data_AF-A0A841LC99-F1
#
_entry.id   AF-A0A841LC99-F1
#
_cell.length_a   1.000
_cell.length_b   1.000
_cell.length_c   1.000
_cell.angle_alpha   90.00
_cell.angle_beta   90.00
_cell.angle_gamma   90.00
#
_symmetry.space_group_name_H-M   'P 1'
#
loop_
_entity.id
_entity.type
_entity.pdbx_description
1 polymer ?
#
loop_
_entity_poly.entity_id
_entity_poly.type
_entity_poly.pdbx_seq_one_letter_code
_entity_poly.pdbx_strand_id
1 'polypeptide(L)'
;MYSILKKISIEEQVSVEKDTFSNAEIGHLAEVKFNCCNCGHENTIKITPYESGFPIFQLYNEEKVLAKNELLRNKIVSETSKNSLYFGELTVNDLPTLYFGTDCPSCRSKYICVFSYGEKQPGLTLLTISGVWKYNEI
;
A
#
# COMPACT_ATOMS: atom_id res chain seq x y z
N MET A 1 -8.66 6.76 5.94
CA MET A 1 -8.14 6.28 4.64
C MET A 1 -8.79 7.08 3.54
N TYR A 2 -8.03 7.48 2.51
CA TYR A 2 -8.54 8.26 1.39
C TYR A 2 -7.74 7.98 0.12
N SER A 3 -8.29 8.30 -1.06
CA SER A 3 -7.55 8.26 -2.32
C SER A 3 -6.69 9.53 -2.46
N ILE A 4 -5.53 9.40 -3.10
CA ILE A 4 -4.63 10.54 -3.32
C ILE A 4 -4.87 11.03 -4.74
N LEU A 5 -5.31 12.28 -4.88
CA LEU A 5 -5.70 12.87 -6.17
C LEU A 5 -4.70 13.92 -6.69
N LYS A 6 -3.87 14.46 -5.79
CA LYS A 6 -2.86 15.46 -6.13
C LYS A 6 -1.53 14.80 -6.41
N LYS A 7 -0.65 15.50 -7.11
CA LYS A 7 0.74 15.09 -7.27
C LYS A 7 1.45 15.05 -5.92
N ILE A 8 2.26 14.03 -5.69
CA ILE A 8 3.00 13.85 -4.45
C ILE A 8 4.48 13.51 -4.71
N SER A 9 5.33 13.73 -3.72
CA SER A 9 6.68 13.17 -3.64
C SER A 9 6.78 12.20 -2.47
N ILE A 10 7.28 10.98 -2.74
CA ILE A 10 7.60 10.02 -1.68
C ILE A 10 8.89 10.46 -0.97
N GLU A 11 8.86 10.47 0.37
CA GLU A 11 10.02 10.83 1.18
C GLU A 11 10.72 9.59 1.75
N GLU A 12 10.21 9.09 2.88
CA GLU A 12 10.83 7.99 3.62
C GLU A 12 9.86 6.84 3.85
N GLN A 13 10.39 5.63 3.82
CA GLN A 13 9.67 4.43 4.22
C GLN A 13 9.74 4.27 5.74
N VAL A 14 8.60 4.00 6.36
CA VAL A 14 8.52 3.67 7.79
C VAL A 14 8.40 2.17 7.97
N SER A 15 9.02 1.65 9.04
CA SER A 15 8.96 0.24 9.40
C SER A 15 7.55 -0.12 9.87
N VAL A 16 7.02 -1.23 9.36
CA VAL A 16 5.79 -1.85 9.84
C VAL A 16 6.13 -3.03 10.74
N GLU A 17 5.34 -3.28 11.79
CA GLU A 17 5.60 -4.39 12.72
C GLU A 17 5.39 -5.77 12.06
N LYS A 18 4.39 -5.87 11.18
CA LYS A 18 4.06 -7.07 10.42
C LYS A 18 3.60 -6.66 9.03
N ASP A 19 4.20 -7.26 8.01
CA ASP A 19 3.94 -6.94 6.61
C ASP A 19 3.11 -8.01 5.88
N THR A 20 2.97 -9.21 6.42
CA THR A 20 2.32 -10.32 5.73
C THR A 20 1.33 -11.02 6.65
N PHE A 21 0.10 -11.18 6.19
CA PHE A 21 -0.98 -11.87 6.89
C PHE A 21 -1.52 -12.98 6.00
N SER A 22 -1.88 -14.12 6.58
CA SER A 22 -2.37 -15.28 5.81
C SER A 22 -3.66 -15.86 6.38
N ASN A 23 -4.58 -16.27 5.51
CA ASN A 23 -5.77 -17.05 5.85
C ASN A 23 -6.52 -16.52 7.10
N ALA A 24 -6.50 -17.28 8.20
CA ALA A 24 -7.20 -16.94 9.44
C ALA A 24 -6.69 -15.67 10.12
N GLU A 25 -5.43 -15.27 9.87
CA GLU A 25 -4.87 -14.02 10.39
C GLU A 25 -5.46 -12.80 9.71
N ILE A 26 -5.96 -12.96 8.48
CA ILE A 26 -6.67 -11.90 7.77
C ILE A 26 -8.09 -11.79 8.34
N GLY A 27 -8.71 -12.94 8.67
CA GLY A 27 -10.03 -12.99 9.30
C GLY A 27 -11.03 -12.06 8.62
N HIS A 28 -11.52 -11.07 9.36
CA HIS A 28 -12.26 -9.92 8.82
C HIS A 28 -11.42 -8.63 8.75
N LEU A 29 -10.23 -8.61 9.35
CA LEU A 29 -9.43 -7.41 9.55
C LEU A 29 -7.96 -7.75 9.80
N ALA A 30 -7.06 -7.11 9.05
CA ALA A 30 -5.63 -7.08 9.34
C ALA A 30 -5.23 -5.75 9.99
N GLU A 31 -4.60 -5.80 11.16
CA GLU A 31 -4.07 -4.61 11.85
C GLU A 31 -2.59 -4.42 11.52
N VAL A 32 -2.25 -3.25 10.99
CA VAL A 32 -0.89 -2.87 10.63
C VAL A 32 -0.46 -1.71 11.53
N LYS A 33 0.67 -1.88 12.20
CA LYS A 33 1.24 -0.87 13.09
C LYS A 33 2.54 -0.32 12.54
N PHE A 34 2.74 1.00 12.68
CA PHE A 34 3.97 1.68 12.31
C PHE A 34 4.18 2.94 13.16
N ASN A 35 5.43 3.35 13.34
CA ASN A 35 5.75 4.59 14.04
C ASN A 35 5.85 5.76 13.07
N CYS A 36 5.18 6.87 13.40
CA CYS A 36 5.30 8.12 12.66
C CYS A 36 6.72 8.66 12.81
N CYS A 37 7.46 8.73 11.70
CA CYS A 37 8.81 9.28 11.67
C CYS A 37 8.93 10.76 12.04
N ASN A 38 7.84 11.53 11.96
CA ASN A 38 7.86 12.95 12.32
C ASN A 38 7.68 13.21 13.82
N CYS A 39 6.91 12.38 14.55
CA CYS A 39 6.59 12.63 15.97
C CYS A 39 6.67 11.41 16.88
N GLY A 40 7.06 10.24 16.37
CA GLY A 40 7.19 8.99 17.13
C GLY A 40 5.87 8.32 17.53
N HIS A 41 4.72 8.84 17.11
CA HIS A 41 3.41 8.28 17.48
C HIS A 41 3.19 6.91 16.79
N GLU A 42 2.79 5.89 17.57
CA GLU A 42 2.36 4.59 17.04
C GLU A 42 1.02 4.75 16.32
N ASN A 43 1.01 4.49 15.02
CA ASN A 43 -0.18 4.49 14.19
C ASN A 43 -0.67 3.06 14.00
N THR A 44 -1.98 2.86 14.09
CA THR A 44 -2.64 1.59 13.77
C THR A 44 -3.58 1.79 12.58
N ILE A 45 -3.35 1.02 11.52
CA ILE A 45 -4.18 0.94 10.32
C ILE A 45 -4.96 -0.37 10.36
N LYS A 46 -6.24 -0.29 10.02
CA LYS A 46 -7.14 -1.45 9.93
C LYS A 46 -7.49 -1.72 8.49
N ILE A 47 -6.98 -2.80 7.91
CA ILE A 47 -7.27 -3.19 6.53
C ILE A 47 -8.34 -4.27 6.53
N THR A 48 -9.54 -3.91 6.09
CA THR A 48 -10.64 -4.84 5.83
C THR A 48 -10.59 -5.27 4.37
N PRO A 49 -10.46 -6.57 4.08
CA PRO A 49 -10.51 -7.10 2.71
C PRO A 49 -11.70 -6.57 1.92
N TYR A 50 -11.48 -6.19 0.67
CA TYR A 50 -12.50 -5.66 -0.26
C TYR A 50 -13.17 -4.33 0.12
N GLU A 51 -12.92 -3.78 1.31
CA GLU A 51 -13.45 -2.48 1.74
C GLU A 51 -12.36 -1.41 1.86
N SER A 52 -11.11 -1.82 2.11
CA SER A 52 -9.98 -0.93 2.28
C SER A 52 -9.19 -0.75 0.98
N GLY A 53 -8.82 0.50 0.71
CA GLY A 53 -7.90 0.86 -0.36
C GLY A 53 -8.55 1.13 -1.71
N PHE A 54 -7.72 1.61 -2.62
CA PHE A 54 -8.04 1.99 -3.99
C PHE A 54 -7.07 1.29 -4.93
N PRO A 55 -7.48 0.95 -6.16
CA PRO A 55 -6.60 0.33 -7.15
C PRO A 55 -5.31 1.12 -7.39
N ILE A 56 -4.16 0.44 -7.36
CA ILE A 56 -2.84 1.09 -7.50
C ILE A 56 -2.69 1.85 -8.83
N PHE A 57 -3.39 1.42 -9.88
CA PHE A 57 -3.35 2.11 -11.18
C PHE A 57 -3.75 3.59 -11.08
N GLN A 58 -4.60 3.97 -10.12
CA GLN A 58 -4.99 5.37 -9.95
C GLN A 58 -3.82 6.28 -9.55
N LEU A 59 -2.75 5.74 -8.95
CA LEU A 59 -1.56 6.53 -8.61
C LEU A 59 -0.72 6.91 -9.83
N TYR A 60 -0.56 5.99 -10.78
CA TYR A 60 0.33 6.20 -11.92
C TYR A 60 -0.39 6.43 -13.24
N ASN A 61 -1.72 6.36 -13.25
CA ASN A 61 -2.50 6.65 -14.44
C ASN A 61 -2.22 8.07 -14.93
N GLU A 62 -1.79 8.18 -16.18
CA GLU A 62 -1.39 9.44 -16.83
C GLU A 62 -0.33 10.24 -16.04
N GLU A 63 0.43 9.58 -15.15
CA GLU A 63 1.46 10.19 -14.30
C GLU A 63 0.95 11.36 -13.44
N LYS A 64 -0.35 11.37 -13.10
CA LYS A 64 -1.00 12.48 -12.38
C LYS A 64 -0.60 12.60 -10.91
N VAL A 65 -0.46 11.47 -10.20
CA VAL A 65 -0.15 11.45 -8.76
C VAL A 65 1.32 11.09 -8.53
N LEU A 66 1.77 9.98 -9.13
CA LEU A 66 3.16 9.51 -9.12
C LEU A 66 3.57 9.05 -10.52
N ALA A 67 4.86 9.19 -10.84
CA ALA A 67 5.40 8.56 -12.03
C ALA A 67 5.51 7.04 -11.82
N LYS A 68 5.15 6.25 -12.83
CA LYS A 68 5.27 4.77 -12.79
C LYS A 68 6.69 4.33 -12.40
N ASN A 69 7.71 4.98 -12.97
CA ASN A 69 9.12 4.71 -12.69
C ASN A 69 9.52 5.01 -11.24
N GLU A 70 8.84 5.94 -10.57
CA GLU A 70 9.10 6.24 -9.16
C GLU A 70 8.63 5.09 -8.26
N LEU A 71 7.44 4.53 -8.55
CA LEU A 71 6.92 3.36 -7.84
C LEU A 71 7.86 2.15 -7.96
N LEU A 72 8.38 1.90 -9.17
CA LEU A 72 9.31 0.80 -9.45
C LEU A 72 10.68 1.02 -8.79
N ARG A 73 11.26 2.21 -8.94
CA ARG A 73 12.59 2.53 -8.38
C ARG A 73 12.60 2.46 -6.86
N ASN A 74 11.52 2.89 -6.21
CA ASN A 74 11.36 2.83 -4.76
C ASN A 74 10.92 1.44 -4.26
N LYS A 75 10.79 0.45 -5.16
CA LYS A 75 10.34 -0.92 -4.84
C LYS A 75 8.99 -0.96 -4.12
N ILE A 76 8.13 0.04 -4.38
CA ILE A 76 6.76 0.10 -3.86
C ILE A 76 5.90 -0.99 -4.51
N VAL A 77 6.20 -1.29 -5.78
CA VAL A 77 5.57 -2.34 -6.59
C VAL A 77 6.61 -2.91 -7.55
N SER A 78 6.30 -4.05 -8.15
CA SER A 78 7.04 -4.65 -9.26
C SER A 78 6.20 -4.70 -10.54
N GLU A 79 6.85 -4.87 -11.68
CA GLU A 79 6.14 -5.26 -12.90
C GLU A 79 5.47 -6.62 -12.70
N THR A 80 4.22 -6.73 -13.12
CA THR A 80 3.46 -7.97 -13.01
C THR A 80 4.00 -9.02 -13.98
N SER A 81 4.12 -10.25 -13.49
CA SER A 81 4.48 -11.41 -14.30
C SER A 81 3.52 -11.59 -15.48
N LYS A 82 4.03 -12.05 -16.64
CA LYS A 82 3.24 -12.23 -17.87
C LYS A 82 1.95 -13.04 -17.68
N ASN A 83 1.98 -14.04 -16.81
CA ASN A 83 0.84 -14.92 -16.54
C ASN A 83 -0.23 -14.28 -15.63
N SER A 84 0.06 -13.11 -15.05
CA SER A 84 -0.75 -12.43 -14.04
C SER A 84 -1.20 -11.04 -14.49
N LEU A 85 -1.01 -10.67 -15.75
CA LEU A 85 -1.31 -9.32 -16.29
C LEU A 85 -2.77 -8.88 -16.11
N TYR A 86 -3.70 -9.82 -15.93
CA TYR A 86 -5.09 -9.52 -15.63
C TYR A 86 -5.28 -8.83 -14.26
N PHE A 87 -4.29 -8.86 -13.37
CA PHE A 87 -4.26 -8.08 -12.13
C PHE A 87 -3.76 -6.64 -12.30
N GLY A 88 -3.33 -6.28 -13.51
CA GLY A 88 -2.77 -4.96 -13.82
C GLY A 88 -1.28 -5.01 -14.11
N GLU A 89 -0.76 -3.87 -14.58
CA GLU A 89 0.63 -3.73 -15.03
C GLU A 89 1.65 -3.75 -13.88
N LEU A 90 1.25 -3.23 -12.72
CA LEU A 90 2.07 -3.14 -11.52
C LEU A 90 1.39 -3.85 -10.36
N THR A 91 2.12 -4.75 -9.69
CA THR A 91 1.60 -5.53 -8.57
C THR A 91 2.63 -5.70 -7.45
N VAL A 92 2.13 -6.10 -6.28
CA VAL A 92 2.91 -6.63 -5.16
C VAL A 92 2.61 -8.12 -5.10
N ASN A 93 3.64 -8.96 -5.25
CA ASN A 93 3.53 -10.42 -5.23
C ASN A 93 2.62 -11.02 -6.32
N ASP A 94 2.50 -10.40 -7.50
CA ASP A 94 1.59 -10.86 -8.58
C ASP A 94 0.13 -11.03 -8.09
N LEU A 95 -0.31 -10.16 -7.20
CA LEU A 95 -1.67 -10.12 -6.65
C LEU A 95 -2.31 -8.74 -6.87
N PRO A 96 -3.66 -8.64 -6.84
CA PRO A 96 -4.35 -7.36 -6.88
C PRO A 96 -3.76 -6.38 -5.86
N THR A 97 -3.33 -5.22 -6.35
CA THR A 97 -2.57 -4.24 -5.56
C THR A 97 -3.37 -2.97 -5.35
N LEU A 98 -3.43 -2.55 -4.10
CA LEU A 98 -4.24 -1.47 -3.59
C LEU A 98 -3.36 -0.48 -2.80
N TYR A 99 -3.85 0.74 -2.65
CA TYR A 99 -3.23 1.76 -1.82
C TYR A 99 -4.27 2.57 -1.05
N PHE A 100 -3.85 3.29 -0.03
CA PHE A 100 -4.60 4.42 0.52
C PHE A 100 -3.67 5.44 1.17
N GLY A 101 -4.13 6.69 1.22
CA GLY A 101 -3.56 7.73 2.07
C GLY A 101 -4.12 7.66 3.50
N THR A 102 -3.29 8.04 4.47
CA THR A 102 -3.66 8.19 5.88
C THR A 102 -2.80 9.27 6.54
N ASP A 103 -3.32 9.87 7.60
CA ASP A 103 -2.62 10.92 8.35
C ASP A 103 -2.26 10.40 9.73
N CYS A 104 -1.08 10.79 10.23
CA CYS A 104 -0.77 10.62 11.64
C CYS A 104 -1.72 11.51 12.47
N PRO A 105 -2.48 10.96 13.43
CA PRO A 105 -3.44 11.74 14.21
C PRO A 105 -2.74 12.76 15.12
N SER A 106 -1.48 12.52 15.48
CA SER A 106 -0.72 13.39 16.38
C SER A 106 -0.08 14.60 15.68
N CYS A 107 0.44 14.47 14.47
CA CYS A 107 1.20 15.55 13.80
C CYS A 107 0.72 15.85 12.37
N ARG A 108 -0.32 15.15 11.89
CA ARG A 108 -0.90 15.31 10.54
C ARG A 108 0.04 15.04 9.38
N SER A 109 1.22 14.46 9.63
CA SER A 109 2.08 13.94 8.57
C SER A 109 1.32 12.90 7.75
N LYS A 110 1.45 12.98 6.43
CA LYS A 110 0.70 12.14 5.48
C LYS A 110 1.52 10.92 5.07
N TYR A 111 0.84 9.80 4.98
CA TYR A 111 1.42 8.51 4.66
C TYR A 111 0.61 7.81 3.58
N ILE A 112 1.30 7.13 2.67
CA ILE A 112 0.71 6.21 1.72
C ILE A 112 1.06 4.79 2.13
N CYS A 113 0.05 3.93 2.23
CA CYS A 113 0.23 2.50 2.41
C CYS A 113 -0.07 1.81 1.08
N VAL A 114 0.79 0.90 0.65
CA VAL A 114 0.58 0.05 -0.53
C VAL A 114 0.61 -1.41 -0.10
N PHE A 115 -0.38 -2.18 -0.56
CA PHE A 115 -0.52 -3.58 -0.20
C PHE A 115 -1.15 -4.38 -1.32
N SER A 116 -0.94 -5.69 -1.34
CA SER A 116 -1.74 -6.61 -2.15
C SER A 116 -2.60 -7.50 -1.30
N TYR A 117 -3.68 -7.97 -1.91
CA TYR A 117 -4.60 -8.92 -1.29
C TYR A 117 -5.17 -9.88 -2.33
N GLY A 118 -5.09 -11.17 -2.06
CA GLY A 118 -5.69 -12.19 -2.92
C GLY A 118 -5.22 -13.61 -2.61
N GLU A 119 -5.80 -14.56 -3.32
CA GLU A 119 -5.40 -15.97 -3.24
C GLU A 119 -4.14 -16.19 -4.08
N LYS A 120 -3.02 -16.51 -3.42
CA LYS A 120 -1.74 -16.74 -4.09
C LYS A 120 -1.65 -18.14 -4.70
N GLN A 121 -2.24 -19.11 -4.03
CA GLN A 121 -2.41 -20.50 -4.46
C GLN A 121 -3.64 -21.09 -3.77
N PRO A 122 -4.21 -22.21 -4.27
CA PRO A 122 -5.39 -22.81 -3.68
C PRO A 122 -5.31 -22.97 -2.16
N GLY A 123 -6.20 -22.32 -1.43
CA GLY A 123 -6.28 -22.36 0.04
C GLY A 123 -5.28 -21.45 0.77
N LEU A 124 -4.58 -20.55 0.07
CA LEU A 124 -3.69 -19.56 0.65
C LEU A 124 -4.05 -18.14 0.17
N THR A 125 -4.84 -17.44 0.97
CA THR A 125 -5.07 -16.00 0.83
C THR A 125 -3.98 -15.25 1.58
N LEU A 126 -3.36 -14.28 0.90
CA LEU A 126 -2.35 -13.41 1.47
C LEU A 126 -2.80 -11.96 1.42
N LEU A 127 -2.47 -11.22 2.47
CA LEU A 127 -2.43 -9.77 2.50
C LEU A 127 -0.98 -9.39 2.76
N THR A 128 -0.34 -8.68 1.81
CA THR A 128 1.04 -8.24 1.96
C THR A 128 1.14 -6.73 1.85
N ILE A 129 1.62 -6.08 2.90
CA ILE A 129 2.01 -4.67 2.93
C ILE A 129 3.35 -4.55 2.24
N SER A 130 3.38 -3.88 1.09
CA SER A 130 4.65 -3.53 0.43
C SER A 130 5.43 -2.51 1.27
N GLY A 131 4.70 -1.59 1.89
CA GLY A 131 5.25 -0.65 2.85
C GLY A 131 4.30 0.49 3.15
N VAL A 132 4.78 1.36 4.04
CA VAL A 132 4.16 2.65 4.36
C VAL A 132 5.22 3.72 4.13
N TRP A 133 4.88 4.78 3.40
CA TRP A 133 5.80 5.87 3.09
C TRP A 133 5.21 7.21 3.47
N LYS A 134 6.02 8.08 4.07
CA LYS A 134 5.67 9.49 4.21
C LYS A 134 5.70 10.16 2.84
N TYR A 135 4.77 11.06 2.58
CA TYR A 135 4.78 11.86 1.35
C TYR A 135 4.38 13.31 1.61
N ASN A 136 4.72 14.17 0.66
CA ASN A 136 4.24 15.56 0.59
C ASN A 136 3.48 15.81 -0.72
N GLU A 137 2.52 16.72 -0.68
CA GLU A 137 1.84 17.21 -1.89
C GLU A 137 2.71 18.27 -2.57
N ILE A 138 2.70 18.28 -3.91
CA ILE A 138 3.45 19.22 -4.76
C ILE A 138 2.48 20.09 -5.56
#